data_AF-A0A0H2SJW4-F1
#
_entry.id   AF-A0A0H2SJW4-F1
#
_cell.length_a   1.000
_cell.length_b   1.000
_cell.length_c   1.000
_cell.angle_alpha   90.00
_cell.angle_beta   90.00
_cell.angle_gamma   90.00
#
_symmetry.space_group_name_H-M   'P 1'
#
loop_
_entity.id
_entity.type
_entity.pdbx_description
1 polymer ?
#
loop_
_entity_poly.entity_id
_entity_poly.type
_entity_poly.pdbx_seq_one_letter_code
_entity_poly.pdbx_strand_id
1 'polypeptide(L)'
;MAFTGAKSSILLGLESSFATAASLKYKLPFKSESINHKIEALKSEALLGLRGTKNVAPGKESVEGSIEMEAYPNSLGVLFYLALGKSSLDTDHAKIVPISNTEDLPSATIQVDHSGQKMLYKGIKVNNLKFSGAVGAIPNISIEVLGVDEIIGGGTEGTISEPGDEPYYFKELTLFTDNLTTFTDMYSSIEFTLNNNLDAEDYRLDGTGKRKTIDEGKFEISGTIDIIFDSTTISGEYTEYKNFTNAQLGIKLEKATGEKLTIYLPKIRFTEMTHDISGPDKIVLKANFEGLLPAAGDIIEVHDYVNTTGTY
;
A
#
# COMPACT_ATOMS: atom_id res chain seq x y z
N MET A 1 22.95 -7.85 -25.23
CA MET A 1 21.95 -7.22 -24.33
C MET A 1 22.38 -7.50 -22.91
N ALA A 2 22.48 -6.48 -22.05
CA ALA A 2 22.83 -6.65 -20.65
C ALA A 2 21.54 -6.88 -19.86
N PHE A 3 21.35 -8.10 -19.35
CA PHE A 3 20.21 -8.53 -18.54
C PHE A 3 20.35 -8.00 -17.11
N THR A 4 20.27 -6.69 -16.95
CA THR A 4 20.48 -6.02 -15.66
C THR A 4 19.20 -5.37 -15.18
N GLY A 5 18.77 -5.67 -13.95
CA GLY A 5 17.56 -5.10 -13.34
C GLY A 5 17.55 -3.56 -13.28
N ALA A 6 18.71 -2.91 -13.35
CA ALA A 6 18.81 -1.45 -13.43
C ALA A 6 18.17 -0.83 -14.71
N LYS A 7 17.87 -1.64 -15.73
CA LYS A 7 17.15 -1.20 -16.93
C LYS A 7 15.65 -1.43 -16.85
N SER A 8 15.18 -2.02 -15.75
CA SER A 8 13.78 -2.30 -15.57
C SER A 8 13.03 -1.04 -15.15
N SER A 9 11.76 -0.95 -15.54
CA SER A 9 10.89 0.17 -15.20
C SER A 9 9.48 -0.31 -14.92
N ILE A 10 8.81 0.32 -13.96
CA ILE A 10 7.39 0.05 -13.68
C ILE A 10 6.58 1.29 -14.04
N LEU A 11 5.55 1.08 -14.84
CA LEU A 11 4.56 2.09 -15.19
C LEU A 11 3.18 1.65 -14.71
N LEU A 12 2.36 2.60 -14.31
CA LEU A 12 1.02 2.38 -13.78
C LEU A 12 0.01 3.28 -14.50
N GLY A 13 -1.15 2.73 -14.83
CA GLY A 13 -2.32 3.45 -15.34
C GLY A 13 -3.57 3.07 -14.55
N LEU A 14 -4.47 4.01 -14.32
CA LEU A 14 -5.74 3.76 -13.62
C LEU A 14 -6.82 3.31 -14.61
N GLU A 15 -7.48 2.20 -14.33
CA GLU A 15 -8.51 1.62 -15.21
C GLU A 15 -9.85 2.36 -15.04
N SER A 16 -10.49 2.72 -16.15
CA SER A 16 -11.85 3.28 -16.13
C SER A 16 -12.92 2.23 -15.84
N SER A 17 -12.59 0.97 -16.09
CA SER A 17 -13.43 -0.19 -15.82
C SER A 17 -12.55 -1.40 -15.53
N PHE A 18 -12.96 -2.20 -14.54
CA PHE A 18 -12.19 -3.35 -14.07
C PHE A 18 -11.74 -4.28 -15.21
N ALA A 19 -10.48 -4.68 -15.16
CA ALA A 19 -9.82 -5.57 -16.12
C ALA A 19 -9.73 -5.02 -17.56
N THR A 20 -9.89 -3.70 -17.73
CA THR A 20 -9.75 -3.02 -19.02
C THR A 20 -8.47 -2.19 -19.02
N ALA A 21 -7.55 -2.50 -19.94
CA ALA A 21 -6.22 -1.88 -19.97
C ALA A 21 -6.30 -0.35 -20.05
N ALA A 22 -5.72 0.32 -19.06
CA ALA A 22 -5.58 1.76 -19.00
C ALA A 22 -4.39 2.27 -19.83
N SER A 23 -4.39 3.58 -20.10
CA SER A 23 -3.17 4.25 -20.55
C SER A 23 -2.23 4.48 -19.35
N LEU A 24 -0.96 4.11 -19.53
CA LEU A 24 0.07 4.23 -18.50
C LEU A 24 0.39 5.71 -18.29
N LYS A 25 0.37 6.17 -17.03
CA LYS A 25 0.52 7.59 -16.66
C LYS A 25 1.56 7.81 -15.56
N TYR A 26 1.73 6.89 -14.63
CA TYR A 26 2.59 7.08 -13.46
C TYR A 26 3.79 6.16 -13.54
N LYS A 27 5.01 6.69 -13.36
CA LYS A 27 6.21 5.86 -13.21
C LYS A 27 6.53 5.66 -11.74
N LEU A 28 6.71 4.40 -11.36
CA LEU A 28 6.93 4.02 -9.96
C LEU A 28 8.43 3.79 -9.68
N PRO A 29 9.01 4.44 -8.65
CA PRO A 29 10.39 4.25 -8.24
C PRO A 29 10.50 3.01 -7.35
N PHE A 30 10.66 1.85 -7.99
CA PHE A 30 10.68 0.56 -7.32
C PHE A 30 12.10 0.12 -6.91
N LYS A 31 12.17 -0.56 -5.77
CA LYS A 31 13.36 -1.24 -5.26
C LYS A 31 13.32 -2.73 -5.62
N SER A 32 12.14 -3.33 -5.53
CA SER A 32 11.89 -4.71 -5.91
C SER A 32 10.46 -4.89 -6.38
N GLU A 33 10.26 -5.88 -7.23
CA GLU A 33 8.99 -6.23 -7.83
C GLU A 33 8.91 -7.76 -7.95
N SER A 34 7.73 -8.32 -7.66
CA SER A 34 7.50 -9.76 -7.61
C SER A 34 6.13 -10.18 -8.17
N ILE A 35 5.51 -9.35 -9.01
CA ILE A 35 4.26 -9.64 -9.71
C ILE A 35 4.52 -10.76 -10.70
N ASN A 36 3.73 -11.82 -10.57
CA ASN A 36 3.82 -12.98 -11.44
C ASN A 36 2.42 -13.45 -11.83
N HIS A 37 2.29 -13.87 -13.08
CA HIS A 37 1.18 -14.70 -13.52
C HIS A 37 1.38 -16.13 -13.02
N LYS A 38 0.35 -16.67 -12.36
CA LYS A 38 0.32 -18.02 -11.80
C LYS A 38 -0.76 -18.82 -12.51
N ILE A 39 -0.41 -20.05 -12.89
CA ILE A 39 -1.34 -21.03 -13.44
C ILE A 39 -1.32 -22.25 -12.54
N GLU A 40 -2.47 -22.61 -11.97
CA GLU A 40 -2.61 -23.86 -11.24
C GLU A 40 -2.52 -25.05 -12.20
N ALA A 41 -1.80 -26.10 -11.82
CA ALA A 41 -1.64 -27.30 -12.64
C ALA A 41 -2.50 -28.45 -12.09
N LEU A 42 -3.63 -28.74 -12.73
CA LEU A 42 -4.51 -29.85 -12.37
C LEU A 42 -4.02 -31.14 -13.01
N LYS A 43 -3.73 -32.16 -12.19
CA LYS A 43 -3.27 -33.47 -12.67
C LYS A 43 -4.44 -34.42 -12.83
N SER A 44 -4.48 -35.14 -13.94
CA SER A 44 -5.48 -36.18 -14.15
C SER A 44 -5.14 -37.42 -13.31
N GLU A 45 -6.07 -37.80 -12.42
CA GLU A 45 -5.96 -39.00 -11.57
C GLU A 45 -6.68 -40.23 -12.16
N ALA A 46 -7.07 -40.18 -13.44
CA ALA A 46 -7.78 -41.28 -14.08
C ALA A 46 -6.93 -42.57 -14.09
N LEU A 47 -7.47 -43.64 -13.48
CA LEU A 47 -6.83 -44.96 -13.40
C LEU A 47 -6.94 -45.70 -14.74
N LEU A 48 -6.01 -45.40 -15.65
CA LEU A 48 -5.97 -45.96 -17.01
C LEU A 48 -5.03 -47.18 -17.14
N GLY A 49 -4.74 -47.87 -16.04
CA GLY A 49 -3.79 -48.99 -16.02
C GLY A 49 -2.32 -48.57 -16.23
N LEU A 50 -2.01 -47.28 -16.08
CA LEU A 50 -0.68 -46.70 -16.21
C LEU A 50 -0.15 -46.31 -14.82
N ARG A 51 1.17 -46.36 -14.62
CA ARG A 51 1.84 -46.02 -13.35
C ARG A 51 2.18 -44.53 -13.19
N GLY A 52 1.68 -43.66 -14.07
CA GLY A 52 2.03 -42.23 -14.08
C GLY A 52 0.88 -41.34 -14.52
N THR A 53 0.97 -40.05 -14.19
CA THR A 53 0.00 -39.02 -14.58
C THR A 53 -0.01 -38.86 -16.10
N LYS A 54 -1.17 -39.08 -16.72
CA LYS A 54 -1.31 -39.03 -18.19
C LYS A 54 -1.41 -37.60 -18.74
N ASN A 55 -2.03 -36.69 -17.99
CA ASN A 55 -2.25 -35.33 -18.44
C ASN A 55 -2.23 -34.34 -17.29
N VAL A 56 -1.77 -33.12 -17.59
CA VAL A 56 -1.87 -31.95 -16.72
C VAL A 56 -2.68 -30.90 -17.49
N ALA A 57 -3.72 -30.38 -16.86
CA ALA A 57 -4.56 -29.33 -17.41
C ALA A 57 -4.29 -28.01 -16.67
N PRO A 58 -4.38 -26.87 -17.35
CA PRO A 58 -4.38 -25.57 -16.68
C PRO A 58 -5.65 -25.44 -15.83
N GLY A 59 -5.48 -25.03 -14.58
CA GLY A 59 -6.53 -24.70 -13.63
C GLY A 59 -6.75 -23.20 -13.58
N LYS A 60 -6.92 -22.67 -12.36
CA LYS A 60 -7.10 -21.24 -12.12
C LYS A 60 -5.87 -20.44 -12.54
N GLU A 61 -6.10 -19.32 -13.20
CA GLU A 61 -5.09 -18.32 -13.55
C GLU A 61 -5.24 -17.10 -12.64
N SER A 62 -4.12 -16.63 -12.09
CA SER A 62 -4.10 -15.45 -11.22
C SER A 62 -2.87 -14.59 -11.47
N VAL A 63 -2.97 -13.31 -11.12
CA VAL A 63 -1.83 -12.40 -11.04
C VAL A 63 -1.71 -11.95 -9.59
N GLU A 64 -0.53 -12.10 -9.01
CA GLU A 64 -0.26 -11.73 -7.62
C GLU A 64 1.20 -11.33 -7.46
N GLY A 65 1.46 -10.42 -6.52
CA GLY A 65 2.82 -10.12 -6.09
C GLY A 65 2.88 -8.85 -5.26
N SER A 66 4.10 -8.35 -5.07
CA SER A 66 4.35 -7.12 -4.34
C SER A 66 5.29 -6.19 -5.10
N ILE A 67 5.14 -4.89 -4.83
CA ILE A 67 6.07 -3.85 -5.27
C ILE A 67 6.54 -3.10 -4.03
N GLU A 68 7.85 -3.02 -3.83
CA GLU A 68 8.47 -2.19 -2.81
C GLU A 68 9.06 -0.93 -3.44
N MET A 69 8.77 0.23 -2.85
CA MET A 69 9.16 1.55 -3.35
C MET A 69 9.62 2.44 -2.21
N GLU A 70 10.48 3.40 -2.54
CA GLU A 70 10.76 4.51 -1.65
C GLU A 70 9.62 5.54 -1.71
N ALA A 71 9.44 6.28 -0.63
CA ALA A 71 8.41 7.30 -0.53
C ALA A 71 8.79 8.55 -1.36
N TYR A 72 8.31 8.63 -2.61
CA TYR A 72 8.48 9.81 -3.47
C TYR A 72 7.23 10.69 -3.48
N PRO A 73 7.36 12.03 -3.50
CA PRO A 73 6.22 12.96 -3.47
C PRO A 73 5.18 12.72 -4.57
N ASN A 74 5.61 12.53 -5.82
CA ASN A 74 4.70 12.45 -6.96
C ASN A 74 3.99 11.10 -7.11
N SER A 75 4.46 10.05 -6.41
CA SER A 75 3.93 8.68 -6.55
C SER A 75 3.21 8.18 -5.30
N LEU A 76 3.39 8.78 -4.12
CA LEU A 76 2.72 8.32 -2.90
C LEU A 76 1.19 8.52 -2.96
N GLY A 77 0.72 9.68 -3.45
CA GLY A 77 -0.71 9.98 -3.51
C GLY A 77 -1.49 8.92 -4.31
N VAL A 78 -0.98 8.52 -5.48
CA VAL A 78 -1.62 7.48 -6.31
C VAL A 78 -1.63 6.11 -5.63
N LEU A 79 -0.62 5.77 -4.83
CA LEU A 79 -0.58 4.50 -4.10
C LEU A 79 -1.62 4.46 -2.96
N PHE A 80 -1.74 5.56 -2.21
CA PHE A 80 -2.80 5.69 -1.21
C PHE A 80 -4.18 5.73 -1.86
N TYR A 81 -4.33 6.38 -3.02
CA TYR A 81 -5.57 6.34 -3.78
C TYR A 81 -5.93 4.91 -4.21
N LEU A 82 -4.97 4.10 -4.65
CA LEU A 82 -5.23 2.70 -5.00
C LEU A 82 -5.62 1.83 -3.80
N ALA A 83 -5.11 2.14 -2.61
CA ALA A 83 -5.43 1.39 -1.40
C ALA A 83 -6.75 1.83 -0.74
N LEU A 84 -7.10 3.12 -0.81
CA LEU A 84 -8.27 3.70 -0.13
C LEU A 84 -9.45 3.93 -1.06
N GLY A 85 -9.19 4.29 -2.31
CA GLY A 85 -10.13 4.30 -3.42
C GLY A 85 -10.93 5.56 -3.66
N LYS A 86 -11.10 6.44 -2.66
CA LYS A 86 -11.83 7.70 -2.83
C LYS A 86 -10.89 8.88 -2.74
N SER A 87 -10.94 9.75 -3.74
CA SER A 87 -10.21 11.02 -3.78
C SER A 87 -11.18 12.15 -4.10
N SER A 88 -11.02 13.28 -3.41
CA SER A 88 -11.76 14.51 -3.68
C SER A 88 -10.84 15.72 -3.51
N LEU A 89 -11.15 16.79 -4.25
CA LEU A 89 -10.47 18.07 -4.06
C LEU A 89 -10.94 18.71 -2.75
N ASP A 90 -10.00 18.99 -1.85
CA ASP A 90 -10.17 19.96 -0.77
C ASP A 90 -9.59 21.32 -1.24
N THR A 91 -9.45 22.27 -0.34
CA THR A 91 -9.11 23.67 -0.64
C THR A 91 -7.88 23.81 -1.56
N ASP A 92 -6.82 23.05 -1.31
CA ASP A 92 -5.53 23.13 -2.00
C ASP A 92 -4.83 21.77 -2.20
N HIS A 93 -5.51 20.66 -1.91
CA HIS A 93 -4.93 19.33 -1.93
C HIS A 93 -5.96 18.24 -2.25
N ALA A 94 -5.49 17.07 -2.66
CA ALA A 94 -6.32 15.89 -2.81
C ALA A 94 -6.50 15.20 -1.46
N LYS A 95 -7.75 15.15 -0.98
CA LYS A 95 -8.13 14.36 0.19
C LYS A 95 -8.50 12.95 -0.24
N ILE A 96 -7.76 11.97 0.26
CA ILE A 96 -7.94 10.55 0.01
C ILE A 96 -8.46 9.88 1.28
N VAL A 97 -9.57 9.15 1.14
CA VAL A 97 -10.28 8.46 2.23
C VAL A 97 -10.69 7.06 1.77
N PRO A 98 -10.91 6.11 2.68
CA PRO A 98 -11.40 4.80 2.31
C PRO A 98 -12.79 4.85 1.66
N ILE A 99 -13.04 3.94 0.73
CA ILE A 99 -14.36 3.71 0.13
C ILE A 99 -15.40 3.28 1.17
N SER A 100 -16.66 3.56 0.85
CA SER A 100 -17.79 3.00 1.59
C SER A 100 -18.15 1.59 1.10
N ASN A 101 -18.98 0.86 1.85
CA ASN A 101 -19.47 -0.48 1.48
C ASN A 101 -20.33 -0.53 0.19
N THR A 102 -20.56 0.61 -0.47
CA THR A 102 -21.35 0.73 -1.71
C THR A 102 -20.50 1.10 -2.92
N GLU A 103 -19.21 1.33 -2.73
CA GLU A 103 -18.25 1.73 -3.76
C GLU A 103 -17.22 0.61 -3.94
N ASP A 104 -16.61 0.53 -5.12
CA ASP A 104 -15.55 -0.42 -5.42
C ASP A 104 -14.17 0.27 -5.35
N LEU A 105 -13.13 -0.46 -4.96
CA LEU A 105 -11.75 0.01 -5.04
C LEU A 105 -11.36 0.21 -6.52
N PRO A 106 -10.56 1.25 -6.81
CA PRO A 106 -10.03 1.49 -8.13
C PRO A 106 -9.14 0.33 -8.56
N SER A 107 -9.17 0.06 -9.86
CA SER A 107 -8.29 -0.91 -10.49
C SER A 107 -7.21 -0.22 -11.31
N ALA A 108 -6.06 -0.87 -11.44
CA ALA A 108 -4.92 -0.38 -12.17
C ALA A 108 -4.44 -1.40 -13.21
N THR A 109 -3.80 -0.87 -14.23
CA THR A 109 -2.95 -1.61 -15.15
C THR A 109 -1.50 -1.31 -14.79
N ILE A 110 -0.69 -2.34 -14.53
CA ILE A 110 0.74 -2.20 -14.22
C ILE A 110 1.56 -2.81 -15.34
N GLN A 111 2.51 -2.06 -15.90
CA GLN A 111 3.50 -2.57 -16.83
C GLN A 111 4.82 -2.74 -16.12
N VAL A 112 5.40 -3.92 -16.21
CA VAL A 112 6.77 -4.22 -15.78
C VAL A 112 7.64 -4.41 -17.02
N ASP A 113 8.70 -3.62 -17.14
CA ASP A 113 9.71 -3.79 -18.17
C ASP A 113 10.92 -4.52 -17.58
N HIS A 114 11.21 -5.73 -18.07
CA HIS A 114 12.39 -6.51 -17.73
C HIS A 114 13.47 -6.35 -18.80
N SER A 115 14.20 -5.23 -18.75
CA SER A 115 15.32 -4.95 -19.65
C SER A 115 14.94 -5.04 -21.15
N GLY A 116 13.79 -4.48 -21.51
CA GLY A 116 13.23 -4.42 -22.86
C GLY A 116 12.14 -5.47 -23.15
N GLN A 117 11.81 -6.33 -22.19
CA GLN A 117 10.67 -7.25 -22.27
C GLN A 117 9.55 -6.74 -21.38
N LYS A 118 8.49 -6.23 -22.00
CA LYS A 118 7.35 -5.63 -21.32
C LYS A 118 6.28 -6.69 -21.03
N MET A 119 5.80 -6.71 -19.79
CA MET A 119 4.66 -7.49 -19.32
C MET A 119 3.63 -6.52 -18.77
N LEU A 120 2.38 -6.67 -19.18
CA LEU A 120 1.28 -5.79 -18.81
C LEU A 120 0.25 -6.57 -18.00
N TYR A 121 0.06 -6.18 -16.75
CA TYR A 121 -0.91 -6.77 -15.84
C TYR A 121 -2.16 -5.90 -15.74
N LYS A 122 -3.34 -6.52 -15.76
CA LYS A 122 -4.64 -5.82 -15.74
C LYS A 122 -5.52 -6.21 -14.57
N GLY A 123 -6.49 -5.34 -14.27
CA GLY A 123 -7.46 -5.56 -13.21
C GLY A 123 -6.79 -5.65 -11.85
N ILE A 124 -5.69 -4.91 -11.64
CA ILE A 124 -4.94 -4.94 -10.40
C ILE A 124 -5.67 -4.11 -9.35
N LYS A 125 -5.97 -4.72 -8.20
CA LYS A 125 -6.39 -4.03 -6.98
C LYS A 125 -5.34 -4.21 -5.89
N VAL A 126 -5.19 -3.21 -5.02
CA VAL A 126 -4.25 -3.25 -3.88
C VAL A 126 -4.93 -3.96 -2.72
N ASN A 127 -4.40 -5.11 -2.32
CA ASN A 127 -4.88 -5.85 -1.15
C ASN A 127 -4.33 -5.25 0.13
N ASN A 128 -3.04 -4.94 0.12
CA ASN A 128 -2.33 -4.48 1.30
C ASN A 128 -1.38 -3.35 0.94
N LEU A 129 -1.37 -2.27 1.73
CA LEU A 129 -0.39 -1.19 1.63
C LEU A 129 0.27 -1.01 2.98
N LYS A 130 1.59 -1.15 3.01
CA LYS A 130 2.40 -0.96 4.19
C LYS A 130 3.32 0.24 4.01
N PHE A 131 3.31 1.14 4.99
CA PHE A 131 4.21 2.29 5.08
C PHE A 131 5.12 2.13 6.29
N SER A 132 6.40 2.43 6.13
CA SER A 132 7.35 2.46 7.24
C SER A 132 8.30 3.65 7.16
N GLY A 133 8.63 4.20 8.31
CA GLY A 133 9.60 5.29 8.47
C GLY A 133 10.35 5.12 9.79
N ALA A 134 11.66 5.31 9.77
CA ALA A 134 12.50 5.20 10.96
C ALA A 134 13.64 6.21 10.91
N VAL A 135 14.16 6.56 12.09
CA VAL A 135 15.33 7.44 12.20
C VAL A 135 16.52 6.81 11.46
N GLY A 136 17.12 7.57 10.54
CA GLY A 136 18.27 7.12 9.75
C GLY A 136 17.92 6.30 8.51
N ALA A 137 16.64 6.14 8.17
CA ALA A 137 16.18 5.44 6.98
C ALA A 137 15.35 6.35 6.04
N ILE A 138 15.28 5.97 4.77
CA ILE A 138 14.33 6.54 3.81
C ILE A 138 12.98 5.85 4.05
N PRO A 139 11.86 6.60 4.18
CA PRO A 139 10.55 5.98 4.32
C PRO A 139 10.23 5.10 3.11
N ASN A 140 9.67 3.93 3.40
CA ASN A 140 9.39 2.90 2.41
C ASN A 140 7.89 2.63 2.34
N ILE A 141 7.41 2.32 1.15
CA ILE A 141 6.05 1.89 0.91
C ILE A 141 6.06 0.58 0.12
N SER A 142 5.31 -0.41 0.58
CA SER A 142 5.15 -1.69 -0.10
C SER A 142 3.69 -1.98 -0.32
N ILE A 143 3.33 -2.32 -1.56
CA ILE A 143 1.98 -2.73 -1.93
C ILE A 143 1.95 -4.20 -2.32
N GLU A 144 0.95 -4.91 -1.85
CA GLU A 144 0.61 -6.27 -2.29
C GLU A 144 -0.62 -6.18 -3.18
N VAL A 145 -0.51 -6.77 -4.37
CA VAL A 145 -1.48 -6.61 -5.44
C VAL A 145 -2.06 -7.94 -5.88
N LEU A 146 -3.34 -7.91 -6.24
CA LEU A 146 -4.06 -9.01 -6.88
C LEU A 146 -4.58 -8.51 -8.23
N GLY A 147 -4.36 -9.28 -9.28
CA GLY A 147 -4.80 -8.97 -10.63
C GLY A 147 -5.53 -10.14 -11.30
N VAL A 148 -6.02 -9.86 -12.52
CA VAL A 148 -6.82 -10.80 -13.31
C VAL A 148 -6.01 -11.44 -14.42
N ASP A 149 -5.19 -10.66 -15.14
CA ASP A 149 -4.59 -11.10 -16.39
C ASP A 149 -3.21 -10.51 -16.65
N GLU A 150 -2.39 -11.23 -17.39
CA GLU A 150 -1.08 -10.81 -17.91
C GLU A 150 -1.13 -10.81 -19.45
N ILE A 151 -0.63 -9.74 -20.06
CA ILE A 151 -0.40 -9.63 -21.50
C ILE A 151 1.07 -9.41 -21.75
N ILE A 152 1.64 -10.22 -22.63
CA ILE A 152 3.00 -10.03 -23.12
C ILE A 152 3.01 -8.86 -24.10
N GLY A 153 3.81 -7.83 -23.81
CA GLY A 153 3.89 -6.60 -24.59
C GLY A 153 3.73 -5.35 -23.74
N GLY A 154 3.94 -4.20 -24.38
CA GLY A 154 3.72 -2.89 -23.75
C GLY A 154 2.27 -2.43 -23.90
N GLY A 155 1.77 -1.69 -22.90
CA GLY A 155 0.52 -0.96 -22.97
C GLY A 155 0.66 0.36 -23.73
N THR A 156 -0.45 1.08 -23.87
CA THR A 156 -0.45 2.44 -24.42
C THR A 156 0.11 3.39 -23.37
N GLU A 157 1.20 4.08 -23.68
CA GLU A 157 1.82 5.09 -22.81
C GLU A 157 1.17 6.46 -23.07
N GLY A 158 0.68 7.13 -22.02
CA GLY A 158 0.22 8.51 -22.05
C GLY A 158 1.33 9.51 -21.73
N THR A 159 0.98 10.67 -21.18
CA THR A 159 1.99 11.58 -20.60
C THR A 159 2.45 11.02 -19.26
N ILE A 160 3.67 10.52 -19.22
CA ILE A 160 4.24 9.90 -18.02
C ILE A 160 4.60 10.98 -16.98
N SER A 161 4.05 10.83 -15.78
CA SER A 161 4.45 11.53 -14.56
C SER A 161 5.64 10.81 -13.95
N GLU A 162 6.76 11.52 -13.88
CA GLU A 162 8.00 11.04 -13.27
C GLU A 162 7.95 11.24 -11.74
N PRO A 163 8.51 10.31 -10.95
CA PRO A 163 8.44 10.36 -9.48
C PRO A 163 9.20 11.53 -8.84
N GLY A 164 10.04 12.22 -9.61
CA GLY A 164 10.96 13.27 -9.14
C GLY A 164 12.36 12.73 -8.86
N ASP A 165 13.29 13.63 -8.51
CA ASP A 165 14.71 13.30 -8.33
C ASP A 165 15.05 12.80 -6.93
N GLU A 166 14.25 13.15 -5.92
CA GLU A 166 14.58 12.89 -4.51
C GLU A 166 13.38 12.27 -3.78
N PRO A 167 13.57 11.15 -3.04
CA PRO A 167 12.56 10.64 -2.12
C PRO A 167 12.47 11.53 -0.88
N TYR A 168 11.43 11.33 -0.06
CA TYR A 168 11.45 11.83 1.31
C TYR A 168 12.54 11.12 2.11
N TYR A 169 13.08 11.77 3.13
CA TYR A 169 14.04 11.15 4.06
C TYR A 169 13.64 11.45 5.51
N PHE A 170 14.27 10.76 6.46
CA PHE A 170 13.82 10.79 7.87
C PHE A 170 13.65 12.17 8.50
N LYS A 171 14.37 13.23 8.05
CA LYS A 171 14.21 14.58 8.63
C LYS A 171 12.93 15.28 8.16
N GLU A 172 12.37 14.82 7.05
CA GLU A 172 11.13 15.34 6.46
C GLU A 172 9.90 14.58 6.97
N LEU A 173 10.11 13.46 7.68
CA LEU A 173 9.07 12.70 8.38
C LEU A 173 8.94 13.19 9.82
N THR A 174 7.76 13.71 10.16
CA THR A 174 7.42 14.20 11.50
C THR A 174 6.14 13.54 12.00
N LEU A 175 6.09 13.24 13.30
CA LEU A 175 4.98 12.53 13.92
C LEU A 175 4.33 13.39 15.01
N PHE A 176 3.03 13.20 15.17
CA PHE A 176 2.16 14.00 16.02
C PHE A 176 1.22 13.09 16.80
N THR A 177 0.88 13.50 18.03
CA THR A 177 -0.04 12.75 18.91
C THR A 177 -1.52 13.09 18.65
N ASP A 178 -1.78 13.92 17.64
CA ASP A 178 -3.10 14.47 17.29
C ASP A 178 -3.17 14.79 15.78
N ASN A 179 -4.12 15.63 15.38
CA ASN A 179 -4.27 16.09 14.00
C ASN A 179 -3.20 17.13 13.61
N LEU A 180 -1.93 16.73 13.65
CA LEU A 180 -0.78 17.51 13.18
C LEU A 180 -0.52 18.82 13.95
N THR A 181 -0.99 18.92 15.20
CA THR A 181 -0.84 20.12 16.04
C THR A 181 0.21 19.94 17.14
N THR A 182 0.25 18.79 17.80
CA THR A 182 1.19 18.50 18.90
C THR A 182 2.32 17.61 18.40
N PHE A 183 3.43 18.26 18.05
CA PHE A 183 4.66 17.57 17.64
C PHE A 183 5.27 16.78 18.80
N THR A 184 5.77 15.58 18.52
CA THR A 184 6.53 14.76 19.48
C THR A 184 7.85 14.30 18.88
N ASP A 185 8.93 14.42 19.65
CA ASP A 185 10.27 13.92 19.32
C ASP A 185 10.55 12.54 19.93
N MET A 186 9.56 11.95 20.59
CA MET A 186 9.70 10.65 21.25
C MET A 186 9.55 9.48 20.28
N TYR A 187 8.92 9.67 19.12
CA TYR A 187 8.68 8.59 18.17
C TYR A 187 9.92 8.37 17.29
N SER A 188 10.44 7.14 17.30
CA SER A 188 11.69 6.76 16.64
C SER A 188 11.48 5.90 15.38
N SER A 189 10.34 5.21 15.31
CA SER A 189 9.89 4.49 14.13
C SER A 189 8.36 4.45 14.07
N ILE A 190 7.83 4.34 12.86
CA ILE A 190 6.42 4.12 12.57
C ILE A 190 6.33 3.09 11.46
N GLU A 191 5.45 2.13 11.65
CA GLU A 191 5.03 1.18 10.62
C GLU A 191 3.52 1.03 10.70
N PHE A 192 2.82 1.13 9.57
CA PHE A 192 1.40 0.80 9.53
C PHE A 192 1.04 0.12 8.22
N THR A 193 -0.05 -0.62 8.27
CA THR A 193 -0.55 -1.52 7.23
C THR A 193 -2.02 -1.24 7.03
N LEU A 194 -2.42 -0.99 5.79
CA LEU A 194 -3.79 -0.85 5.32
C LEU A 194 -4.17 -2.13 4.60
N ASN A 195 -5.11 -2.90 5.15
CA ASN A 195 -5.51 -4.18 4.59
C ASN A 195 -6.97 -4.11 4.13
N ASN A 196 -7.19 -4.32 2.84
CA ASN A 196 -8.52 -4.37 2.21
C ASN A 196 -9.15 -5.76 2.27
N ASN A 197 -8.40 -6.80 2.66
CA ASN A 197 -8.87 -8.17 2.80
C ASN A 197 -9.63 -8.66 1.55
N LEU A 198 -9.07 -8.44 0.37
CA LEU A 198 -9.71 -8.72 -0.91
C LEU A 198 -10.05 -10.20 -1.08
N ASP A 199 -11.24 -10.49 -1.62
CA ASP A 199 -11.62 -11.84 -2.01
C ASP A 199 -11.01 -12.18 -3.37
N ALA A 200 -10.12 -13.17 -3.37
CA ALA A 200 -9.36 -13.60 -4.54
C ALA A 200 -9.94 -14.87 -5.20
N GLU A 201 -11.09 -15.38 -4.73
CA GLU A 201 -11.62 -16.70 -5.09
C GLU A 201 -12.83 -16.69 -6.03
N ASP A 202 -13.26 -15.54 -6.58
CA ASP A 202 -14.36 -15.49 -7.57
C ASP A 202 -13.91 -15.98 -8.95
N TYR A 203 -13.80 -17.30 -9.08
CA TYR A 203 -13.62 -18.01 -10.34
C TYR A 203 -14.96 -18.60 -10.78
N ARG A 204 -15.36 -18.30 -12.02
CA ARG A 204 -16.63 -18.78 -12.58
C ARG A 204 -16.37 -19.73 -13.75
N LEU A 205 -17.34 -20.61 -14.02
CA LEU A 205 -17.31 -21.52 -15.17
C LEU A 205 -17.62 -20.76 -16.48
N ASP A 206 -16.79 -19.79 -16.82
CA ASP A 206 -16.93 -18.96 -18.03
C ASP A 206 -15.94 -19.33 -19.14
N GLY A 207 -15.13 -20.37 -18.91
CA GLY A 207 -14.14 -20.88 -19.85
C GLY A 207 -12.84 -20.08 -19.91
N THR A 208 -12.69 -19.02 -19.10
CA THR A 208 -11.45 -18.23 -19.06
C THR A 208 -10.44 -18.74 -18.03
N GLY A 209 -10.92 -19.35 -16.94
CA GLY A 209 -10.07 -19.76 -15.82
C GLY A 209 -9.54 -18.60 -14.97
N LYS A 210 -9.99 -17.37 -15.23
CA LYS A 210 -9.53 -16.13 -14.58
C LYS A 210 -10.53 -15.67 -13.51
N ARG A 211 -10.09 -14.76 -12.65
CA ARG A 211 -10.95 -14.09 -11.68
C ARG A 211 -11.98 -13.22 -12.39
N LYS A 212 -13.25 -13.30 -11.98
CA LYS A 212 -14.32 -12.47 -12.56
C LYS A 212 -14.39 -11.10 -11.91
N THR A 213 -14.30 -11.05 -10.60
CA THR A 213 -14.18 -9.84 -9.78
C THR A 213 -13.13 -10.06 -8.70
N ILE A 214 -12.74 -8.97 -8.05
CA ILE A 214 -11.92 -8.97 -6.84
C ILE A 214 -12.66 -8.04 -5.88
N ASP A 215 -13.43 -8.63 -4.99
CA ASP A 215 -14.35 -7.89 -4.12
C ASP A 215 -13.65 -7.50 -2.82
N GLU A 216 -14.06 -6.38 -2.24
CA GLU A 216 -13.44 -5.82 -1.05
C GLU A 216 -13.93 -6.51 0.21
N GLY A 217 -12.99 -6.85 1.10
CA GLY A 217 -13.30 -7.37 2.41
C GLY A 217 -13.43 -6.27 3.45
N LYS A 218 -13.34 -6.69 4.72
CA LYS A 218 -13.33 -5.74 5.83
C LYS A 218 -12.02 -4.96 5.83
N PHE A 219 -12.10 -3.63 5.73
CA PHE A 219 -10.93 -2.77 5.84
C PHE A 219 -10.37 -2.74 7.27
N GLU A 220 -9.06 -2.92 7.41
CA GLU A 220 -8.35 -2.95 8.68
C GLU A 220 -7.07 -2.14 8.63
N ILE A 221 -6.78 -1.41 9.71
CA ILE A 221 -5.53 -0.66 9.89
C ILE A 221 -4.84 -1.19 11.12
N SER A 222 -3.59 -1.63 10.97
CA SER A 222 -2.74 -2.07 12.07
C SER A 222 -1.34 -1.45 11.93
N GLY A 223 -0.64 -1.29 13.04
CA GLY A 223 0.71 -0.75 13.00
C GLY A 223 1.47 -0.88 14.31
N THR A 224 2.72 -0.45 14.26
CA THR A 224 3.66 -0.44 15.38
C THR A 224 4.40 0.89 15.42
N ILE A 225 4.60 1.42 16.62
CA ILE A 225 5.36 2.64 16.88
C ILE A 225 6.40 2.34 17.96
N ASP A 226 7.65 2.74 17.72
CA ASP A 226 8.69 2.72 18.73
C ASP A 226 8.78 4.10 19.41
N ILE A 227 8.40 4.17 20.68
CA ILE A 227 8.36 5.41 21.48
C ILE A 227 9.51 5.39 22.49
N ILE A 228 10.35 6.43 22.52
CA ILE A 228 11.40 6.58 23.52
C ILE A 228 10.75 6.75 24.90
N PHE A 229 11.19 5.94 25.87
CA PHE A 229 10.64 5.95 27.21
C PHE A 229 11.09 7.21 27.97
N ASP A 230 10.12 8.04 28.35
CA ASP A 230 10.28 9.12 29.32
C ASP A 230 9.07 9.17 30.27
N SER A 231 9.19 9.95 31.35
CA SER A 231 8.16 10.23 32.33
C SER A 231 6.84 10.71 31.71
N THR A 232 6.89 11.48 30.61
CA THR A 232 5.72 11.96 29.87
C THR A 232 5.00 10.83 29.13
N THR A 233 5.74 9.87 28.57
CA THR A 233 5.18 8.71 27.86
C THR A 233 4.39 7.80 28.80
N ILE A 234 4.80 7.74 30.08
CA ILE A 234 4.05 7.01 31.12
C ILE A 234 2.69 7.67 31.36
N SER A 235 2.66 8.99 31.48
CA SER A 235 1.43 9.75 31.73
C SER A 235 0.53 9.89 30.50
N GLY A 236 1.08 9.75 29.29
CA GLY A 236 0.35 9.78 28.02
C GLY A 236 0.04 8.38 27.52
N GLU A 237 0.76 7.95 26.50
CA GLU A 237 0.48 6.76 25.69
C GLU A 237 0.37 5.47 26.52
N TYR A 238 1.23 5.28 27.53
CA TYR A 238 1.16 4.08 28.38
C TYR A 238 -0.07 4.08 29.29
N THR A 239 -0.52 5.26 29.75
CA THR A 239 -1.77 5.40 30.52
C THR A 239 -2.98 5.17 29.62
N GLU A 240 -2.93 5.65 28.38
CA GLU A 240 -3.97 5.39 27.38
C GLU A 240 -4.08 3.90 27.06
N TYR A 241 -2.95 3.22 26.90
CA TYR A 241 -2.89 1.76 26.76
C TYR A 241 -3.49 1.05 27.98
N LYS A 242 -3.06 1.38 29.20
CA LYS A 242 -3.55 0.74 30.43
C LYS A 242 -5.04 0.92 30.66
N ASN A 243 -5.57 2.09 30.32
CA ASN A 243 -6.98 2.42 30.48
C ASN A 243 -7.82 2.05 29.24
N PHE A 244 -7.17 1.51 28.20
CA PHE A 244 -7.80 1.14 26.94
C PHE A 244 -8.57 2.29 26.28
N THR A 245 -8.02 3.50 26.38
CA THR A 245 -8.58 4.71 25.76
C THR A 245 -8.10 4.85 24.32
N ASN A 246 -8.80 5.70 23.55
CA ASN A 246 -8.40 5.97 22.17
C ASN A 246 -7.31 7.05 22.16
N ALA A 247 -6.37 6.90 21.24
CA ALA A 247 -5.36 7.90 20.92
C ALA A 247 -5.52 8.34 19.45
N GLN A 248 -4.69 9.26 19.00
CA GLN A 248 -4.67 9.76 17.63
C GLN A 248 -3.24 9.76 17.11
N LEU A 249 -3.06 9.70 15.79
CA LEU A 249 -1.74 9.75 15.18
C LEU A 249 -1.77 10.62 13.92
N GLY A 250 -0.89 11.61 13.88
CA GLY A 250 -0.60 12.40 12.70
C GLY A 250 0.80 12.09 12.17
N ILE A 251 0.92 11.92 10.86
CA ILE A 251 2.17 11.71 10.15
C ILE A 251 2.28 12.78 9.07
N LYS A 252 3.40 13.48 9.00
CA LYS A 252 3.66 14.47 7.97
C LYS A 252 5.00 14.21 7.30
N LEU A 253 4.96 14.14 5.98
CA LEU A 253 6.10 14.14 5.08
C LEU A 253 6.12 15.51 4.39
N GLU A 254 7.16 16.31 4.63
CA GLU A 254 7.24 17.68 4.08
C GLU A 254 8.65 18.02 3.62
N LYS A 255 8.80 18.35 2.35
CA LYS A 255 10.05 18.85 1.78
C LYS A 255 10.19 20.35 1.99
N ALA A 256 11.44 20.81 2.07
CA ALA A 256 11.75 22.24 2.09
C ALA A 256 11.29 22.97 0.80
N THR A 257 11.15 22.24 -0.30
CA THR A 257 10.65 22.71 -1.60
C THR A 257 9.12 22.88 -1.66
N GLY A 258 8.39 22.35 -0.66
CA GLY A 258 6.95 22.56 -0.49
C GLY A 258 6.10 21.33 -0.80
N GLU A 259 6.65 20.26 -1.37
CA GLU A 259 5.91 19.00 -1.54
C GLU A 259 5.59 18.39 -0.17
N LYS A 260 4.32 18.11 0.06
CA LYS A 260 3.81 17.69 1.36
C LYS A 260 2.77 16.60 1.21
N LEU A 261 2.85 15.59 2.07
CA LEU A 261 1.83 14.57 2.25
C LEU A 261 1.59 14.37 3.74
N THR A 262 0.32 14.41 4.15
CA THR A 262 -0.05 14.19 5.55
C THR A 262 -1.02 13.03 5.67
N ILE A 263 -0.80 12.17 6.67
CA ILE A 263 -1.67 11.04 7.00
C ILE A 263 -2.17 11.26 8.43
N TYR A 264 -3.47 11.10 8.62
CA TYR A 264 -4.09 11.27 9.92
C TYR A 264 -4.98 10.07 10.25
N LEU A 265 -4.71 9.48 11.41
CA LEU A 265 -5.49 8.41 12.02
C LEU A 265 -6.26 9.01 13.22
N PRO A 266 -7.54 9.35 13.05
CA PRO A 266 -8.30 10.09 14.06
C PRO A 266 -8.60 9.29 15.32
N LYS A 267 -8.55 7.96 15.24
CA LYS A 267 -8.85 7.09 16.37
C LYS A 267 -8.07 5.78 16.24
N ILE A 268 -6.99 5.69 17.01
CA ILE A 268 -6.23 4.47 17.19
C ILE A 268 -6.42 3.93 18.60
N ARG A 269 -6.11 2.66 18.78
CA ARG A 269 -6.03 2.04 20.10
C ARG A 269 -4.79 1.20 20.20
N PHE A 270 -4.01 1.41 21.26
CA PHE A 270 -2.88 0.54 21.56
C PHE A 270 -3.38 -0.81 22.06
N THR A 271 -2.99 -1.89 21.40
CA THR A 271 -3.38 -3.27 21.71
C THR A 271 -2.31 -3.99 22.51
N GLU A 272 -1.05 -3.60 22.32
CA GLU A 272 0.10 -4.14 23.04
C GLU A 272 1.14 -3.05 23.24
N MET A 273 1.76 -3.01 24.42
CA MET A 273 2.88 -2.12 24.69
C MET A 273 3.92 -2.80 25.56
N THR A 274 5.11 -3.06 25.01
CA THR A 274 6.22 -3.69 25.72
C THR A 274 7.31 -2.67 26.05
N HIS A 275 8.01 -2.85 27.16
CA HIS A 275 9.02 -1.90 27.69
C HIS A 275 10.28 -2.63 28.17
N ASP A 276 10.76 -3.58 27.37
CA ASP A 276 11.87 -4.44 27.74
C ASP A 276 13.20 -3.68 27.77
N ILE A 277 13.98 -3.89 28.84
CA ILE A 277 15.34 -3.35 28.96
C ILE A 277 16.31 -4.38 28.39
N SER A 278 16.74 -4.18 27.14
CA SER A 278 17.65 -5.09 26.43
C SER A 278 19.15 -4.79 26.66
N GLY A 279 19.50 -3.70 27.36
CA GLY A 279 20.88 -3.27 27.51
C GLY A 279 21.03 -1.86 28.11
N PRO A 280 22.25 -1.29 28.09
CA PRO A 280 22.53 0.05 28.59
C PRO A 280 22.07 1.18 27.64
N ASP A 281 21.50 0.83 26.49
CA ASP A 281 20.96 1.78 25.52
C ASP A 281 19.63 2.42 25.98
N LYS A 282 19.08 3.31 25.16
CA LYS A 282 17.79 3.96 25.43
C LYS A 282 16.69 2.92 25.60
N ILE A 283 15.81 3.13 26.58
CA ILE A 283 14.61 2.33 26.76
C ILE A 283 13.57 2.78 25.74
N VAL A 284 12.96 1.82 25.04
CA VAL A 284 11.97 2.06 23.99
C VAL A 284 10.72 1.24 24.31
N LEU A 285 9.57 1.91 24.24
CA LEU A 285 8.24 1.31 24.28
C LEU A 285 7.85 0.91 22.86
N LYS A 286 7.63 -0.39 22.64
CA LYS A 286 7.09 -0.88 21.37
C LYS A 286 5.58 -0.97 21.50
N ALA A 287 4.86 -0.11 20.79
CA ALA A 287 3.42 0.00 20.87
C ALA A 287 2.77 -0.49 19.59
N ASN A 288 2.02 -1.60 19.65
CA ASN A 288 1.14 -2.03 18.57
C ASN A 288 -0.19 -1.30 18.68
N PHE A 289 -0.75 -0.87 17.55
CA PHE A 289 -2.02 -0.17 17.49
C PHE A 289 -2.92 -0.70 16.39
N GLU A 290 -4.22 -0.52 16.59
CA GLU A 290 -5.26 -0.73 15.59
C GLU A 290 -6.04 0.56 15.34
N GLY A 291 -6.30 0.86 14.07
CA GLY A 291 -7.19 1.95 13.68
C GLY A 291 -8.65 1.55 13.85
N LEU A 292 -9.46 2.47 14.38
CA LEU A 292 -10.88 2.25 14.65
C LEU A 292 -11.72 3.32 13.96
N LEU A 293 -12.92 2.95 13.51
CA LEU A 293 -13.86 3.93 12.97
C LEU A 293 -14.24 4.96 14.06
N PRO A 294 -14.06 6.27 13.80
CA PRO A 294 -14.52 7.33 14.70
C PRO A 294 -16.04 7.50 14.62
N ALA A 295 -16.62 8.23 15.57
CA ALA A 295 -18.06 8.51 15.57
C ALA A 295 -18.47 9.49 14.44
N ALA A 296 -17.53 10.29 13.96
CA ALA A 296 -17.65 11.18 12.82
C ALA A 296 -16.29 11.25 12.11
N GLY A 297 -16.32 11.27 10.78
CA GLY A 297 -15.12 11.22 9.94
C GLY A 297 -14.73 9.81 9.49
N ASP A 298 -13.64 9.73 8.73
CA ASP A 298 -13.12 8.48 8.19
C ASP A 298 -12.11 7.82 9.14
N ILE A 299 -11.85 6.52 8.96
CA ILE A 299 -10.86 5.78 9.78
C ILE A 299 -9.41 6.22 9.52
N ILE A 300 -9.15 6.79 8.33
CA ILE A 300 -7.87 7.38 7.92
C ILE A 300 -8.15 8.49 6.91
N GLU A 301 -7.38 9.58 7.00
CA GLU A 301 -7.39 10.67 6.03
C GLU A 301 -5.96 10.87 5.51
N VAL A 302 -5.79 10.86 4.19
CA VAL A 302 -4.51 11.16 3.55
C VAL A 302 -4.67 12.39 2.67
N HIS A 303 -3.87 13.41 2.91
CA HIS A 303 -3.91 14.66 2.16
C HIS A 303 -2.62 14.78 1.34
N ASP A 304 -2.77 14.75 0.02
CA ASP A 304 -1.68 14.93 -0.93
C ASP A 304 -1.71 16.36 -1.51
N TYR A 305 -0.72 17.17 -1.14
CA TYR A 305 -0.60 18.56 -1.58
C TYR A 305 0.16 18.68 -2.92
N VAL A 306 0.70 17.58 -3.43
CA VAL A 306 1.28 17.55 -4.78
C VAL A 306 0.16 17.50 -5.83
N ASN A 307 -0.95 16.83 -5.52
CA ASN A 307 -2.13 16.79 -6.38
C ASN A 307 -3.16 17.87 -5.99
N THR A 308 -3.23 18.94 -6.78
CA THR A 308 -4.20 20.04 -6.57
C THR A 308 -5.49 19.88 -7.39
N THR A 309 -5.70 18.77 -8.11
CA THR A 309 -6.92 18.55 -8.91
C THR A 309 -7.95 17.71 -8.18
N GLY A 310 -7.53 16.98 -7.12
CA GLY A 310 -8.40 16.10 -6.34
C GLY A 310 -8.82 14.82 -7.08
N THR A 311 -8.24 14.59 -8.25
CA THR A 311 -8.48 13.44 -9.12
C THR A 311 -7.15 12.81 -9.52
N TYR A 312 -7.09 11.48 -9.57
CA TYR A 312 -5.90 10.72 -9.95
C TYR A 312 -6.05 10.10 -11.34
#